data_AF-A0A7K0MZ05-F1
#
_entry.id   AF-A0A7K0MZ05-F1
#
_cell.length_a   1.000
_cell.length_b   1.000
_cell.length_c   1.000
_cell.angle_alpha   90.00
_cell.angle_beta   90.00
_cell.angle_gamma   90.00
#
_symmetry.space_group_name_H-M   'P 1'
#
loop_
_entity.id
_entity.type
_entity.pdbx_description
1 polymer ?
#
loop_
_entity_poly.entity_id
_entity_poly.type
_entity_poly.pdbx_seq_one_letter_code
_entity_poly.pdbx_strand_id
1 'polypeptide(L)'
;MSEVGVPPGSNPVPARVQDDIDYHGKISQAMTAERTALASALIPVTPYILVACIECYRRYPEMMRTIAAAMDPSEIGAAGRVPGNQIDAVHLWSISNLPLVARQVLGPIGMLTQEQDLETLSTVFDFWNPAAKAFRGDGTRQAWDTGLTVPAYGPEIITALMDAAIPVTDEDRPLIARANASLTSFLFLLYFDTRAGYQDTGPYQLPDGRVMLVRDFNEMGVGHFPWSAEICGDLPYANLTIGFIMRDVEVTCNDWGTSTTNPSDYMENVEAIALVDPSNGGWRVLGLADLAPLTKAVLSAQRSLYRMIAGMTRKEKIDAGAYVYFSFLLPFARIAGVEQELDWSVPRDSLDLYELLSMIEETPTVEPDPTVAYYAPLA
;
A
#
# COMPACT_ATOMS: atom_id res chain seq x y z
N MET A 1 37.54 -33.13 -20.48
CA MET A 1 37.70 -32.02 -19.53
C MET A 1 36.30 -31.53 -19.23
N SER A 2 35.81 -31.88 -18.05
CA SER A 2 34.45 -31.64 -17.57
C SER A 2 34.21 -30.14 -17.31
N GLU A 3 33.13 -29.61 -17.87
CA GLU A 3 32.51 -28.36 -17.43
C GLU A 3 32.17 -28.49 -15.94
N VAL A 4 32.72 -27.60 -15.13
CA VAL A 4 32.37 -27.45 -13.73
C VAL A 4 31.16 -26.53 -13.68
N GLY A 5 30.00 -27.12 -13.36
CA GLY A 5 28.77 -26.39 -13.13
C GLY A 5 28.90 -25.43 -11.95
N VAL A 6 28.41 -24.21 -12.15
CA VAL A 6 28.24 -23.20 -11.09
C VAL A 6 27.18 -23.73 -10.10
N PRO A 7 27.40 -23.69 -8.78
CA PRO A 7 26.42 -24.15 -7.81
C PRO A 7 25.17 -23.23 -7.84
N PRO A 8 23.96 -23.76 -7.60
CA PRO A 8 22.78 -22.93 -7.46
C PRO A 8 22.85 -22.22 -6.10
N GLY A 9 23.15 -20.92 -6.12
CA GLY A 9 23.12 -20.06 -4.94
C GLY A 9 24.29 -19.07 -4.85
N SER A 10 24.29 -18.05 -5.71
CA SER A 10 24.78 -16.69 -5.44
C SER A 10 24.92 -15.93 -6.76
N ASN A 11 23.84 -15.36 -7.30
CA ASN A 11 24.02 -14.32 -8.31
C ASN A 11 24.90 -13.21 -7.70
N PRO A 12 25.90 -12.67 -8.42
CA PRO A 12 26.65 -11.51 -7.96
C PRO A 12 25.68 -10.41 -7.51
N VAL A 13 25.97 -9.69 -6.43
CA VAL A 13 25.07 -8.66 -5.87
C VAL A 13 24.51 -7.71 -6.96
N PRO A 14 25.33 -7.20 -7.92
CA PRO A 14 24.80 -6.38 -9.02
C PRO A 14 23.78 -7.10 -9.93
N ALA A 15 24.02 -8.37 -10.26
CA ALA A 15 23.12 -9.14 -11.12
C ALA A 15 21.78 -9.38 -10.42
N ARG A 16 21.80 -9.71 -9.12
CA ARG A 16 20.58 -9.88 -8.32
C ARG A 16 19.79 -8.58 -8.21
N VAL A 17 20.46 -7.46 -7.97
CA VAL A 17 19.80 -6.14 -7.92
C VAL A 17 19.20 -5.79 -9.27
N GLN A 18 19.89 -6.08 -10.38
CA GLN A 18 19.33 -5.90 -11.72
C GLN A 18 18.09 -6.78 -11.96
N ASP A 19 18.13 -8.05 -11.54
CA ASP A 19 16.98 -8.97 -11.65
C ASP A 19 15.75 -8.41 -10.90
N ASP A 20 15.95 -7.79 -9.73
CA ASP A 20 14.87 -7.16 -8.96
C ASP A 20 14.37 -5.84 -9.61
N ILE A 21 15.27 -5.03 -10.19
CA ILE A 21 14.87 -3.85 -10.99
C ILE A 21 13.98 -4.28 -12.16
N ASP A 22 14.40 -5.30 -12.92
CA ASP A 22 13.67 -5.79 -14.09
C ASP A 22 12.32 -6.40 -13.68
N TYR A 23 12.30 -7.14 -12.56
CA TYR A 23 11.08 -7.69 -11.97
C TYR A 23 10.05 -6.60 -11.66
N HIS A 24 10.45 -5.55 -10.92
CA HIS A 24 9.57 -4.42 -10.62
C HIS A 24 9.18 -3.65 -11.87
N GLY A 25 10.13 -3.41 -12.79
CA GLY A 25 9.89 -2.66 -14.02
C GLY A 25 8.80 -3.30 -14.89
N LYS A 26 8.82 -4.63 -15.05
CA LYS A 26 7.79 -5.36 -15.78
C LYS A 26 6.40 -5.16 -15.18
N ILE A 27 6.28 -5.27 -13.85
CA ILE A 27 4.99 -5.15 -13.15
C ILE A 27 4.50 -3.71 -13.19
N SER A 28 5.35 -2.74 -12.89
CA SER A 28 5.02 -1.30 -12.92
C SER A 28 4.56 -0.87 -14.31
N GLN A 29 5.20 -1.35 -15.37
CA GLN A 29 4.79 -1.06 -16.74
C GLN A 29 3.38 -1.57 -17.03
N ALA A 30 3.10 -2.84 -16.72
CA ALA A 30 1.80 -3.45 -16.96
C ALA A 30 0.68 -2.75 -16.17
N MET A 31 0.88 -2.54 -14.87
CA MET A 31 -0.12 -1.91 -14.01
C MET A 31 -0.35 -0.43 -14.34
N THR A 32 0.68 0.29 -14.79
CA THR A 32 0.54 1.70 -15.21
C THR A 32 -0.24 1.82 -16.52
N ALA A 33 -0.07 0.87 -17.46
CA ALA A 33 -0.80 0.87 -18.72
C ALA A 33 -2.32 0.66 -18.55
N GLU A 34 -2.73 -0.05 -17.50
CA GLU A 34 -4.14 -0.27 -17.15
C GLU A 34 -4.78 0.93 -16.45
N ARG A 35 -3.99 1.96 -16.10
CA ARG A 35 -4.44 3.08 -15.26
C ARG A 35 -4.90 4.28 -16.10
N THR A 36 -6.09 4.80 -15.80
CA THR A 36 -6.52 6.15 -16.20
C THR A 36 -5.94 7.20 -15.24
N ALA A 37 -5.54 8.35 -15.79
CA ALA A 37 -4.57 9.33 -15.24
C ALA A 37 -4.56 9.62 -13.70
N LEU A 38 -3.35 9.88 -13.19
CA LEU A 38 -3.05 10.44 -11.86
C LEU A 38 -3.32 11.95 -11.83
N ALA A 39 -4.59 12.36 -11.71
CA ALA A 39 -4.94 13.78 -11.60
C ALA A 39 -5.88 14.03 -10.43
N SER A 40 -5.47 14.96 -9.55
CA SER A 40 -6.32 15.51 -8.49
C SER A 40 -6.48 17.00 -8.71
N ALA A 41 -7.72 17.48 -8.67
CA ALA A 41 -7.99 18.92 -8.76
C ALA A 41 -7.63 19.66 -7.46
N LEU A 42 -7.49 18.93 -6.34
CA LEU A 42 -7.28 19.50 -5.02
C LEU A 42 -5.81 19.45 -4.58
N ILE A 43 -5.12 18.35 -4.88
CA ILE A 43 -3.80 18.02 -4.35
C ILE A 43 -2.80 17.90 -5.51
N PRO A 44 -1.61 18.52 -5.42
CA PRO A 44 -0.60 18.40 -6.47
C PRO A 44 0.11 17.04 -6.32
N VAL A 45 -0.48 15.99 -6.91
CA VAL A 45 -0.06 14.59 -6.72
C VAL A 45 1.37 14.33 -7.17
N THR A 46 1.70 14.66 -8.41
CA THR A 46 3.04 14.45 -8.98
C THR A 46 4.16 15.03 -8.11
N PRO A 47 4.17 16.34 -7.76
CA PRO A 47 5.33 16.92 -7.07
C PRO A 47 5.53 16.35 -5.67
N TYR A 48 4.46 16.03 -4.92
CA TYR A 48 4.64 15.43 -3.60
C TYR A 48 5.19 14.00 -3.70
N ILE A 49 4.77 13.22 -4.70
CA ILE A 49 5.29 11.86 -4.93
C ILE A 49 6.78 11.95 -5.22
N LEU A 50 7.20 12.87 -6.08
CA LEU A 50 8.60 13.02 -6.44
C LEU A 50 9.45 13.44 -5.24
N VAL A 51 8.99 14.40 -4.43
CA VAL A 51 9.64 14.79 -3.16
C VAL A 51 9.81 13.55 -2.26
N ALA A 52 8.75 12.78 -2.02
CA ALA A 52 8.83 11.57 -1.20
C ALA A 52 9.77 10.52 -1.80
N CYS A 53 9.76 10.30 -3.11
CA CYS A 53 10.64 9.31 -3.76
C CYS A 53 12.12 9.65 -3.53
N ILE A 54 12.51 10.92 -3.68
CA ILE A 54 13.89 11.35 -3.40
C ILE A 54 14.26 11.10 -1.93
N GLU A 55 13.36 11.40 -0.99
CA GLU A 55 13.56 11.13 0.44
C GLU A 55 13.70 9.63 0.71
N CYS A 56 12.83 8.80 0.12
CA CYS A 56 12.90 7.35 0.23
C CYS A 56 14.24 6.81 -0.28
N TYR A 57 14.67 7.24 -1.48
CA TYR A 57 15.95 6.80 -2.05
C TYR A 57 17.13 7.17 -1.16
N ARG A 58 17.15 8.39 -0.62
CA ARG A 58 18.27 8.89 0.19
C ARG A 58 18.26 8.36 1.63
N ARG A 59 17.10 8.00 2.19
CA ARG A 59 16.96 7.72 3.64
C ARG A 59 16.49 6.32 3.99
N TYR A 60 15.68 5.67 3.16
CA TYR A 60 15.21 4.32 3.46
C TYR A 60 16.33 3.30 3.69
N PRO A 61 17.47 3.30 2.97
CA PRO A 61 18.52 2.31 3.20
C PRO A 61 18.98 2.26 4.66
N GLU A 62 19.25 3.41 5.26
CA GLU A 62 19.68 3.46 6.66
C GLU A 62 18.53 3.12 7.62
N MET A 63 17.32 3.63 7.36
CA MET A 63 16.14 3.30 8.17
C MET A 63 15.86 1.78 8.15
N MET A 64 15.94 1.15 6.98
CA MET A 64 15.75 -0.29 6.79
C MET A 64 16.84 -1.11 7.49
N ARG A 65 18.10 -0.65 7.53
CA ARG A 65 19.15 -1.29 8.33
C ARG A 65 18.84 -1.25 9.82
N THR A 66 18.39 -0.11 10.33
CA THR A 66 17.97 0.01 11.73
C THR A 66 16.80 -0.92 12.05
N ILE A 67 15.78 -0.98 11.19
CA ILE A 67 14.63 -1.88 11.34
C ILE A 67 15.07 -3.35 11.29
N ALA A 68 15.86 -3.74 10.27
CA ALA A 68 16.35 -5.11 10.11
C ALA A 68 17.31 -5.56 11.22
N ALA A 69 18.02 -4.62 11.86
CA ALA A 69 18.84 -4.91 13.02
C ALA A 69 17.99 -5.21 14.28
N ALA A 70 16.76 -4.69 14.35
CA ALA A 70 15.85 -4.90 15.48
C ALA A 70 14.94 -6.12 15.29
N MET A 71 14.49 -6.41 14.07
CA MET A 71 13.65 -7.58 13.76
C MET A 71 13.91 -8.06 12.33
N ASP A 72 13.95 -9.38 12.11
CA ASP A 72 14.16 -9.92 10.77
C ASP A 72 13.00 -9.49 9.84
N PRO A 73 13.30 -8.99 8.63
CA PRO A 73 12.24 -8.52 7.74
C PRO A 73 11.19 -9.59 7.39
N SER A 74 11.55 -10.88 7.39
CA SER A 74 10.57 -11.96 7.20
C SER A 74 9.61 -12.10 8.39
N GLU A 75 10.06 -11.86 9.62
CA GLU A 75 9.18 -11.82 10.80
C GLU A 75 8.22 -10.63 10.71
N ILE A 76 8.72 -9.45 10.30
CA ILE A 76 7.90 -8.25 10.08
C ILE A 76 6.83 -8.51 9.01
N GLY A 77 7.23 -9.09 7.87
CA GLY A 77 6.31 -9.46 6.79
C GLY A 77 5.23 -10.43 7.24
N ALA A 78 5.61 -11.48 7.98
CA ALA A 78 4.67 -12.47 8.51
C ALA A 78 3.66 -11.84 9.49
N ALA A 79 4.06 -10.81 10.25
CA ALA A 79 3.17 -10.11 11.17
C ALA A 79 1.98 -9.43 10.46
N GLY A 80 2.10 -9.12 9.16
CA GLY A 80 1.03 -8.56 8.33
C GLY A 80 -0.13 -9.51 8.02
N ARG A 81 0.00 -10.81 8.35
CA ARG A 81 -1.01 -11.84 8.05
C ARG A 81 -2.18 -11.86 9.03
N VAL A 82 -2.54 -10.70 9.58
CA VAL A 82 -3.69 -10.49 10.47
C VAL A 82 -4.43 -9.21 10.09
N PRO A 83 -5.77 -9.20 10.14
CA PRO A 83 -6.56 -8.00 9.88
C PRO A 83 -6.19 -6.83 10.82
N GLY A 84 -6.32 -5.61 10.34
CA GLY A 84 -5.95 -4.40 11.09
C GLY A 84 -4.46 -4.04 11.07
N ASN A 85 -3.63 -4.81 10.34
CA ASN A 85 -2.22 -4.51 10.16
C ASN A 85 -1.98 -3.78 8.81
N GLN A 86 -1.07 -2.80 8.82
CA GLN A 86 -0.63 -2.05 7.62
C GLN A 86 0.62 -2.65 6.95
N ILE A 87 1.17 -3.75 7.47
CA ILE A 87 2.07 -4.58 6.67
C ILE A 87 1.21 -5.29 5.63
N ASP A 88 1.05 -4.63 4.49
CA ASP A 88 0.18 -5.05 3.40
C ASP A 88 0.84 -4.96 2.02
N ALA A 89 0.11 -5.41 0.99
CA ALA A 89 0.61 -5.42 -0.37
C ALA A 89 0.95 -4.00 -0.89
N VAL A 90 0.20 -2.96 -0.48
CA VAL A 90 0.42 -1.57 -0.90
C VAL A 90 1.70 -1.02 -0.29
N HIS A 91 1.90 -1.22 1.00
CA HIS A 91 3.09 -0.78 1.70
C HIS A 91 4.32 -1.53 1.20
N LEU A 92 4.24 -2.87 1.03
CA LEU A 92 5.32 -3.68 0.48
C LEU A 92 5.70 -3.27 -0.96
N TRP A 93 4.71 -3.01 -1.82
CA TRP A 93 4.94 -2.44 -3.14
C TRP A 93 5.66 -1.10 -3.04
N SER A 94 5.19 -0.22 -2.16
CA SER A 94 5.67 1.16 -2.11
C SER A 94 7.10 1.27 -1.58
N ILE A 95 7.47 0.52 -0.54
CA ILE A 95 8.82 0.63 0.06
C ILE A 95 9.95 0.19 -0.90
N SER A 96 9.63 -0.65 -1.89
CA SER A 96 10.56 -1.06 -2.95
C SER A 96 10.46 -0.16 -4.17
N ASN A 97 9.26 0.30 -4.54
CA ASN A 97 9.03 1.05 -5.78
C ASN A 97 9.38 2.54 -5.69
N LEU A 98 9.25 3.19 -4.53
CA LEU A 98 9.53 4.63 -4.39
C LEU A 98 11.01 4.98 -4.68
N PRO A 99 12.01 4.23 -4.18
CA PRO A 99 13.40 4.42 -4.60
C PRO A 99 13.61 4.25 -6.10
N LEU A 100 12.91 3.32 -6.76
CA LEU A 100 13.02 3.12 -8.22
C LEU A 100 12.48 4.32 -9.02
N VAL A 101 11.38 4.93 -8.57
CA VAL A 101 10.84 6.16 -9.17
C VAL A 101 11.82 7.33 -8.98
N ALA A 102 12.49 7.42 -7.82
CA ALA A 102 13.49 8.45 -7.58
C ALA A 102 14.63 8.41 -8.61
N ARG A 103 15.05 7.21 -9.03
CA ARG A 103 16.11 7.01 -10.03
C ARG A 103 15.77 7.61 -11.39
N GLN A 104 14.49 7.64 -11.75
CA GLN A 104 14.02 8.29 -12.99
C GLN A 104 14.20 9.81 -12.96
N VAL A 105 14.33 10.40 -11.78
CA VAL A 105 14.63 11.83 -11.61
C VAL A 105 16.13 12.06 -11.47
N LEU A 106 16.80 11.34 -10.56
CA LEU A 106 18.20 11.56 -10.21
C LEU A 106 19.18 11.15 -11.32
N GLY A 107 18.86 10.07 -12.06
CA GLY A 107 19.72 9.55 -13.12
C GLY A 107 19.94 10.56 -14.25
N PRO A 108 18.88 11.09 -14.90
CA PRO A 108 19.02 12.05 -15.99
C PRO A 108 19.77 13.34 -15.65
N ILE A 109 19.77 13.76 -14.38
CA ILE A 109 20.48 14.95 -13.90
C ILE A 109 21.89 14.64 -13.34
N GLY A 110 22.37 13.40 -13.50
CA GLY A 110 23.72 13.00 -13.13
C GLY A 110 23.98 12.94 -11.63
N MET A 111 22.94 12.73 -10.83
CA MET A 111 23.03 12.67 -9.36
C MET A 111 23.11 11.24 -8.81
N LEU A 112 23.30 10.24 -9.68
CA LEU A 112 23.53 8.85 -9.30
C LEU A 112 24.94 8.42 -9.68
N THR A 113 25.63 7.75 -8.75
CA THR A 113 26.83 6.97 -9.06
C THR A 113 26.48 5.49 -9.01
N GLN A 114 27.16 4.68 -9.83
CA GLN A 114 26.98 3.22 -9.86
C GLN A 114 27.11 2.58 -8.47
N GLU A 115 28.12 2.99 -7.69
CA GLU A 115 28.38 2.45 -6.35
C GLU A 115 27.23 2.76 -5.38
N GLN A 116 26.78 4.02 -5.33
CA GLN A 116 25.68 4.44 -4.47
C GLN A 116 24.34 3.79 -4.87
N ASP A 117 24.08 3.67 -6.17
CA ASP A 117 22.84 3.08 -6.68
C ASP A 117 22.77 1.59 -6.33
N LEU A 118 23.90 0.89 -6.49
CA LEU A 118 24.01 -0.51 -6.09
C LEU A 118 23.80 -0.71 -4.58
N GLU A 119 24.45 0.10 -3.75
CA GLU A 119 24.33 -0.01 -2.29
C GLU A 119 22.90 0.27 -1.81
N THR A 120 22.30 1.34 -2.34
CA THR A 120 20.94 1.78 -2.02
C THR A 120 19.94 0.67 -2.37
N LEU A 121 19.96 0.19 -3.62
CA LEU A 121 19.00 -0.79 -4.07
C LEU A 121 19.24 -2.18 -3.48
N SER A 122 20.49 -2.59 -3.24
CA SER A 122 20.74 -3.84 -2.51
C SER A 122 20.09 -3.79 -1.15
N THR A 123 20.28 -2.70 -0.38
CA THR A 123 19.70 -2.57 0.96
C THR A 123 18.16 -2.60 0.92
N VAL A 124 17.55 -1.89 -0.03
CA VAL A 124 16.09 -1.87 -0.20
C VAL A 124 15.55 -3.26 -0.54
N PHE A 125 16.16 -3.96 -1.49
CA PHE A 125 15.70 -5.29 -1.91
C PHE A 125 16.04 -6.39 -0.91
N ASP A 126 17.13 -6.27 -0.14
CA ASP A 126 17.49 -7.15 0.96
C ASP A 126 16.46 -7.09 2.10
N PHE A 127 15.90 -5.91 2.35
CA PHE A 127 14.79 -5.74 3.28
C PHE A 127 13.47 -6.26 2.70
N TRP A 128 13.13 -5.79 1.49
CA TRP A 128 11.81 -6.03 0.90
C TRP A 128 11.55 -7.50 0.53
N ASN A 129 12.50 -8.19 -0.12
CA ASN A 129 12.29 -9.55 -0.62
C ASN A 129 11.82 -10.54 0.47
N PRO A 130 12.52 -10.69 1.62
CA PRO A 130 12.08 -11.58 2.69
C PRO A 130 10.75 -11.14 3.31
N ALA A 131 10.53 -9.83 3.51
CA ALA A 131 9.27 -9.31 4.06
C ALA A 131 8.08 -9.61 3.15
N ALA A 132 8.22 -9.35 1.85
CA ALA A 132 7.17 -9.59 0.86
C ALA A 132 6.81 -11.08 0.77
N LYS A 133 7.82 -11.97 0.70
CA LYS A 133 7.61 -13.42 0.68
C LYS A 133 6.93 -13.93 1.94
N ALA A 134 7.28 -13.40 3.10
CA ALA A 134 6.69 -13.80 4.36
C ALA A 134 5.24 -13.32 4.52
N PHE A 135 4.94 -12.08 4.13
CA PHE A 135 3.55 -11.58 4.07
C PHE A 135 2.69 -12.47 3.17
N ARG A 136 3.19 -12.78 1.98
CA ARG A 136 2.51 -13.67 1.03
C ARG A 136 2.32 -15.09 1.55
N GLY A 137 3.34 -15.65 2.19
CA GLY A 137 3.33 -16.98 2.79
C GLY A 137 3.26 -18.15 1.80
N ASP A 138 3.39 -17.88 0.50
CA ASP A 138 3.41 -18.88 -0.57
C ASP A 138 4.76 -18.93 -1.33
N GLY A 139 5.76 -18.18 -0.85
CA GLY A 139 7.09 -18.09 -1.44
C GLY A 139 7.23 -17.14 -2.63
N THR A 140 6.13 -16.57 -3.13
CA THR A 140 6.15 -15.54 -4.18
C THR A 140 6.31 -14.13 -3.58
N ARG A 141 6.58 -13.12 -4.41
CA ARG A 141 6.91 -11.77 -3.93
C ARG A 141 5.73 -10.80 -4.04
N GLN A 142 4.95 -10.88 -5.10
CA GLN A 142 3.84 -9.96 -5.36
C GLN A 142 2.61 -10.70 -5.90
N ALA A 143 1.45 -10.06 -5.85
CA ALA A 143 0.20 -10.62 -6.39
C ALA A 143 0.34 -11.00 -7.86
N TRP A 144 1.15 -10.25 -8.62
CA TRP A 144 1.48 -10.53 -10.02
C TRP A 144 1.97 -11.96 -10.27
N ASP A 145 2.75 -12.52 -9.34
CA ASP A 145 3.32 -13.87 -9.47
C ASP A 145 2.27 -14.99 -9.44
N THR A 146 1.07 -14.68 -8.95
CA THR A 146 -0.01 -15.65 -8.70
C THR A 146 -1.30 -15.31 -9.45
N GLY A 147 -1.22 -14.50 -10.50
CA GLY A 147 -2.40 -14.10 -11.29
C GLY A 147 -3.30 -13.12 -10.54
N LEU A 148 -2.71 -12.18 -9.80
CA LEU A 148 -3.40 -11.14 -9.03
C LEU A 148 -4.26 -11.72 -7.90
N THR A 149 -3.64 -12.51 -7.04
CA THR A 149 -4.23 -12.96 -5.77
C THR A 149 -3.38 -12.51 -4.60
N VAL A 150 -4.01 -12.17 -3.47
CA VAL A 150 -3.35 -11.76 -2.22
C VAL A 150 -3.93 -12.59 -1.06
N PRO A 151 -3.50 -13.85 -0.87
CA PRO A 151 -4.01 -14.73 0.18
C PRO A 151 -3.29 -14.49 1.52
N ALA A 152 -3.38 -13.27 2.04
CA ALA A 152 -2.66 -12.87 3.26
C ALA A 152 -3.15 -13.66 4.49
N TYR A 153 -4.45 -13.96 4.56
CA TYR A 153 -5.06 -14.56 5.75
C TYR A 153 -5.16 -16.08 5.69
N GLY A 154 -4.78 -16.72 6.80
CA GLY A 154 -4.86 -18.16 6.98
C GLY A 154 -6.30 -18.66 7.20
N PRO A 155 -6.51 -19.99 7.15
CA PRO A 155 -7.84 -20.60 7.25
C PRO A 155 -8.56 -20.28 8.57
N GLU A 156 -7.84 -20.08 9.66
CA GLU A 156 -8.41 -19.68 10.96
C GLU A 156 -9.14 -18.33 10.87
N ILE A 157 -8.49 -17.32 10.30
CA ILE A 157 -9.05 -15.96 10.13
C ILE A 157 -10.25 -16.00 9.17
N ILE A 158 -10.13 -16.72 8.05
CA ILE A 158 -11.23 -16.85 7.09
C ILE A 158 -12.44 -17.56 7.72
N THR A 159 -12.21 -18.61 8.51
CA THR A 159 -13.27 -19.28 9.27
C THR A 159 -13.91 -18.34 10.28
N ALA A 160 -13.11 -17.57 11.04
CA ALA A 160 -13.63 -16.60 12.00
C ALA A 160 -14.47 -15.49 11.34
N LEU A 161 -14.07 -15.02 10.14
CA LEU A 161 -14.87 -14.09 9.35
C LEU A 161 -16.17 -14.73 8.86
N MET A 162 -16.13 -15.99 8.39
CA MET A 162 -17.34 -16.72 7.99
C MET A 162 -18.31 -16.89 9.16
N ASP A 163 -17.81 -17.25 10.34
CA ASP A 163 -18.63 -17.44 11.55
C ASP A 163 -19.24 -16.12 12.05
N ALA A 164 -18.53 -15.02 11.84
CA ALA A 164 -19.01 -13.66 12.14
C ALA A 164 -19.94 -13.09 11.07
N ALA A 165 -20.09 -13.76 9.92
CA ALA A 165 -20.82 -13.21 8.79
C ALA A 165 -22.33 -13.22 9.03
N ILE A 166 -22.97 -12.13 8.62
CA ILE A 166 -24.42 -11.96 8.67
C ILE A 166 -24.99 -11.92 7.25
N PRO A 167 -26.17 -12.54 6.99
CA PRO A 167 -26.82 -12.48 5.69
C PRO A 167 -27.10 -11.04 5.26
N VAL A 168 -26.99 -10.78 3.96
CA VAL A 168 -27.31 -9.49 3.35
C VAL A 168 -28.59 -9.62 2.54
N THR A 169 -29.58 -8.78 2.86
CA THR A 169 -30.80 -8.63 2.06
C THR A 169 -30.67 -7.47 1.08
N ASP A 170 -31.58 -7.39 0.11
CA ASP A 170 -31.61 -6.26 -0.83
C ASP A 170 -31.85 -4.91 -0.16
N GLU A 171 -32.50 -4.89 1.01
CA GLU A 171 -32.68 -3.67 1.83
C GLU A 171 -31.38 -3.22 2.50
N ASP A 172 -30.45 -4.14 2.78
CA ASP A 172 -29.18 -3.86 3.44
C ASP A 172 -28.10 -3.36 2.47
N ARG A 173 -28.11 -3.85 1.21
CA ARG A 173 -27.08 -3.55 0.20
C ARG A 173 -26.79 -2.04 0.05
N PRO A 174 -27.79 -1.13 -0.02
CA PRO A 174 -27.50 0.30 -0.16
C PRO A 174 -26.74 0.89 1.04
N LEU A 175 -27.02 0.42 2.26
CA LEU A 175 -26.30 0.85 3.46
C LEU A 175 -24.83 0.38 3.42
N ILE A 176 -24.61 -0.89 3.06
CA ILE A 176 -23.28 -1.49 2.95
C ILE A 176 -22.47 -0.80 1.85
N ALA A 177 -23.05 -0.62 0.66
CA ALA A 177 -22.42 0.06 -0.46
C ALA A 177 -22.01 1.49 -0.09
N ARG A 178 -22.91 2.23 0.58
CA ARG A 178 -22.64 3.59 1.05
C ARG A 178 -21.53 3.63 2.10
N ALA A 179 -21.52 2.71 3.06
CA ALA A 179 -20.48 2.65 4.08
C ALA A 179 -19.11 2.36 3.45
N ASN A 180 -19.03 1.33 2.60
CA ASN A 180 -17.82 0.96 1.86
C ASN A 180 -17.27 2.13 1.03
N ALA A 181 -18.13 2.78 0.23
CA ALA A 181 -17.73 3.90 -0.61
C ALA A 181 -17.29 5.13 0.21
N SER A 182 -17.95 5.41 1.33
CA SER A 182 -17.59 6.54 2.21
C SER A 182 -16.25 6.32 2.90
N LEU A 183 -16.01 5.11 3.44
CA LEU A 183 -14.74 4.73 4.06
C LEU A 183 -13.58 4.80 3.06
N THR A 184 -13.76 4.20 1.88
CA THR A 184 -12.77 4.22 0.79
C THR A 184 -12.44 5.66 0.39
N SER A 185 -13.45 6.49 0.19
CA SER A 185 -13.28 7.89 -0.23
C SER A 185 -12.64 8.75 0.85
N PHE A 186 -13.02 8.54 2.11
CA PHE A 186 -12.43 9.24 3.25
C PHE A 186 -10.94 8.87 3.41
N LEU A 187 -10.61 7.58 3.40
CA LEU A 187 -9.24 7.13 3.56
C LEU A 187 -8.34 7.51 2.38
N PHE A 188 -8.88 7.50 1.16
CA PHE A 188 -8.17 8.03 0.00
C PHE A 188 -7.76 9.49 0.22
N LEU A 189 -8.65 10.33 0.76
CA LEU A 189 -8.34 11.72 1.09
C LEU A 189 -7.44 11.86 2.33
N LEU A 190 -7.64 11.03 3.36
CA LEU A 190 -6.83 11.03 4.59
C LEU A 190 -5.36 10.77 4.29
N TYR A 191 -5.11 9.89 3.31
CA TYR A 191 -3.78 9.58 2.80
C TYR A 191 -3.43 10.38 1.53
N PHE A 192 -3.96 11.59 1.34
CA PHE A 192 -3.54 12.51 0.28
C PHE A 192 -3.61 11.92 -1.15
N ASP A 193 -4.73 11.28 -1.49
CA ASP A 193 -5.03 10.64 -2.78
C ASP A 193 -4.17 9.40 -3.09
N THR A 194 -3.89 8.57 -2.07
CA THR A 194 -3.30 7.23 -2.24
C THR A 194 -4.13 6.15 -1.54
N ARG A 195 -3.92 4.90 -1.95
CA ARG A 195 -4.66 3.72 -1.46
C ARG A 195 -3.98 3.00 -0.29
N ALA A 196 -3.25 3.73 0.55
CA ALA A 196 -2.54 3.12 1.69
C ALA A 196 -3.40 2.96 2.96
N GLY A 197 -4.54 3.65 3.04
CA GLY A 197 -5.46 3.52 4.17
C GLY A 197 -6.41 2.32 4.08
N TYR A 198 -6.44 1.62 2.94
CA TYR A 198 -7.25 0.41 2.78
C TYR A 198 -6.61 -0.57 1.82
N GLN A 199 -6.88 -1.85 2.01
CA GLN A 199 -6.34 -2.93 1.19
C GLN A 199 -7.40 -3.99 0.94
N ASP A 200 -7.29 -4.63 -0.22
CA ASP A 200 -8.09 -5.79 -0.61
C ASP A 200 -7.22 -7.04 -0.60
N THR A 201 -7.69 -8.09 0.06
CA THR A 201 -7.06 -9.41 0.06
C THR A 201 -8.05 -10.49 -0.38
N GLY A 202 -7.53 -11.54 -1.01
CA GLY A 202 -8.31 -12.60 -1.64
C GLY A 202 -7.87 -12.86 -3.09
N PRO A 203 -8.68 -13.57 -3.89
CA PRO A 203 -9.92 -14.25 -3.49
C PRO A 203 -9.67 -15.36 -2.47
N TYR A 204 -10.54 -15.46 -1.46
CA TYR A 204 -10.59 -16.62 -0.57
C TYR A 204 -11.74 -17.54 -0.99
N GLN A 205 -11.42 -18.72 -1.52
CA GLN A 205 -12.42 -19.70 -1.92
C GLN A 205 -13.03 -20.38 -0.69
N LEU A 206 -14.37 -20.39 -0.60
CA LEU A 206 -15.10 -20.97 0.53
C LEU A 206 -15.58 -22.40 0.21
N PRO A 207 -15.78 -23.26 1.24
CA PRO A 207 -16.16 -24.67 1.02
C PRO A 207 -17.50 -24.89 0.29
N ASP A 208 -18.38 -23.89 0.28
CA ASP A 208 -19.71 -23.95 -0.33
C ASP A 208 -19.77 -23.33 -1.74
N GLY A 209 -18.60 -23.10 -2.35
CA GLY A 209 -18.45 -22.55 -3.69
C GLY A 209 -18.61 -21.03 -3.78
N ARG A 210 -18.77 -20.33 -2.64
CA ARG A 210 -18.69 -18.87 -2.58
C ARG A 210 -17.25 -18.40 -2.55
N VAL A 211 -17.05 -17.11 -2.80
CA VAL A 211 -15.77 -16.42 -2.66
C VAL A 211 -15.90 -15.33 -1.60
N MET A 212 -14.84 -15.12 -0.83
CA MET A 212 -14.71 -13.97 0.07
C MET A 212 -13.62 -13.01 -0.44
N LEU A 213 -13.97 -11.74 -0.54
CA LEU A 213 -13.04 -10.61 -0.63
C LEU A 213 -12.95 -9.97 0.75
N VAL A 214 -11.75 -9.82 1.30
CA VAL A 214 -11.56 -9.13 2.59
C VAL A 214 -10.97 -7.76 2.33
N ARG A 215 -11.67 -6.72 2.80
CA ARG A 215 -11.21 -5.33 2.74
C ARG A 215 -10.90 -4.82 4.14
N ASP A 216 -9.67 -4.43 4.36
CA ASP A 216 -9.24 -3.78 5.59
C ASP A 216 -9.18 -2.27 5.40
N PHE A 217 -9.76 -1.53 6.34
CA PHE A 217 -9.65 -0.08 6.49
C PHE A 217 -8.77 0.16 7.71
N ASN A 218 -7.54 0.59 7.48
CA ASN A 218 -6.50 0.67 8.49
C ASN A 218 -6.23 2.13 8.88
N GLU A 219 -5.90 2.36 10.15
CA GLU A 219 -5.52 3.67 10.71
C GLU A 219 -6.46 4.82 10.34
N MET A 220 -7.76 4.56 10.33
CA MET A 220 -8.76 5.60 10.10
C MET A 220 -8.99 6.51 11.31
N GLY A 221 -8.49 6.12 12.49
CA GLY A 221 -8.59 6.88 13.75
C GLY A 221 -7.53 7.97 13.91
N VAL A 222 -7.34 8.45 15.15
CA VAL A 222 -6.23 9.35 15.48
C VAL A 222 -4.91 8.57 15.37
N GLY A 223 -4.01 9.07 14.53
CA GLY A 223 -2.77 8.38 14.16
C GLY A 223 -1.59 9.34 14.05
N HIS A 224 -0.61 8.99 13.24
CA HIS A 224 0.62 9.77 13.10
C HIS A 224 0.49 10.99 12.17
N PHE A 225 -0.59 11.08 11.39
CA PHE A 225 -0.81 12.26 10.55
C PHE A 225 -1.07 13.51 11.41
N PRO A 226 -0.41 14.65 11.12
CA PRO A 226 -0.59 15.89 11.88
C PRO A 226 -2.04 16.37 11.97
N TRP A 227 -2.86 16.07 10.96
CA TRP A 227 -4.28 16.42 10.92
C TRP A 227 -5.20 15.40 11.59
N SER A 228 -4.73 14.18 11.89
CA SER A 228 -5.60 13.08 12.31
C SER A 228 -6.34 13.35 13.63
N ALA A 229 -5.71 14.03 14.59
CA ALA A 229 -6.32 14.35 15.88
C ALA A 229 -7.58 15.22 15.74
N GLU A 230 -7.53 16.23 14.87
CA GLU A 230 -8.67 17.11 14.60
C GLU A 230 -9.74 16.43 13.74
N ILE A 231 -9.32 15.62 12.76
CA ILE A 231 -10.21 15.03 11.75
C ILE A 231 -10.89 13.75 12.24
N CYS A 232 -10.19 12.92 13.00
CA CYS A 232 -10.58 11.53 13.28
C CYS A 232 -11.01 11.31 14.73
N GLY A 233 -10.97 12.34 15.59
CA GLY A 233 -11.23 12.21 17.04
C GLY A 233 -12.62 11.65 17.40
N ASP A 234 -13.62 11.85 16.52
CA ASP A 234 -14.98 11.35 16.71
C ASP A 234 -15.25 10.00 16.01
N LEU A 235 -14.26 9.42 15.34
CA LEU A 235 -14.45 8.13 14.67
C LEU A 235 -14.50 7.00 15.69
N PRO A 236 -15.48 6.08 15.56
CA PRO A 236 -15.73 5.08 16.61
C PRO A 236 -14.68 3.97 16.63
N TYR A 237 -13.96 3.74 15.53
CA TYR A 237 -12.99 2.66 15.37
C TYR A 237 -11.71 3.20 14.70
N ALA A 238 -10.56 2.64 15.06
CA ALA A 238 -9.28 2.96 14.42
C ALA A 238 -9.01 2.08 13.20
N ASN A 239 -9.57 0.87 13.17
CA ASN A 239 -9.52 -0.06 12.05
C ASN A 239 -10.90 -0.71 11.86
N LEU A 240 -11.17 -1.20 10.64
CA LEU A 240 -12.35 -2.00 10.33
C LEU A 240 -12.02 -2.99 9.22
N THR A 241 -12.40 -4.25 9.41
CA THR A 241 -12.30 -5.30 8.40
C THR A 241 -13.70 -5.67 7.93
N ILE A 242 -13.89 -5.73 6.60
CA ILE A 242 -15.12 -6.19 5.98
C ILE A 242 -14.82 -7.41 5.11
N GLY A 243 -15.41 -8.56 5.44
CA GLY A 243 -15.42 -9.73 4.57
C GLY A 243 -16.67 -9.74 3.71
N PHE A 244 -16.55 -9.50 2.40
CA PHE A 244 -17.65 -9.61 1.44
C PHE A 244 -17.75 -11.04 0.92
N ILE A 245 -18.81 -11.75 1.26
CA ILE A 245 -19.04 -13.13 0.80
C ILE A 245 -20.02 -13.10 -0.37
N MET A 246 -19.59 -13.64 -1.50
CA MET A 246 -20.27 -13.52 -2.79
C MET A 246 -20.40 -14.86 -3.51
N ARG A 247 -21.38 -14.96 -4.40
CA ARG A 247 -21.52 -16.07 -5.34
C ARG A 247 -21.49 -15.56 -6.78
N ASP A 248 -20.94 -16.37 -7.67
CA ASP A 248 -20.87 -16.07 -9.12
C ASP A 248 -20.09 -14.77 -9.43
N VAL A 249 -19.07 -14.47 -8.62
CA VAL A 249 -18.16 -13.34 -8.81
C VAL A 249 -16.73 -13.85 -8.93
N GLU A 250 -16.03 -13.47 -9.99
CA GLU A 250 -14.58 -13.61 -10.07
C GLU A 250 -13.93 -12.40 -9.41
N VAL A 251 -12.91 -12.62 -8.59
CA VAL A 251 -12.20 -11.55 -7.86
C VAL A 251 -10.71 -11.71 -8.09
N THR A 252 -10.04 -10.59 -8.36
CA THR A 252 -8.58 -10.46 -8.35
C THR A 252 -8.20 -9.29 -7.45
N CYS A 253 -7.03 -9.36 -6.82
CA CYS A 253 -6.47 -8.33 -5.95
C CYS A 253 -5.03 -8.04 -6.37
N ASN A 254 -4.66 -6.77 -6.49
CA ASN A 254 -3.31 -6.37 -6.87
C ASN A 254 -2.53 -5.70 -5.74
N ASP A 255 -1.24 -5.47 -5.96
CA ASP A 255 -0.33 -4.85 -4.99
C ASP A 255 -0.57 -3.34 -4.80
N TRP A 256 -1.58 -2.75 -5.45
CA TRP A 256 -2.03 -1.36 -5.24
C TRP A 256 -3.31 -1.27 -4.40
N GLY A 257 -3.65 -2.36 -3.70
CA GLY A 257 -4.75 -2.38 -2.73
C GLY A 257 -6.12 -2.31 -3.38
N THR A 258 -6.22 -2.70 -4.65
CA THR A 258 -7.46 -2.65 -5.42
C THR A 258 -7.85 -4.05 -5.87
N SER A 259 -9.11 -4.41 -5.64
CA SER A 259 -9.72 -5.56 -6.28
C SER A 259 -10.36 -5.21 -7.62
N THR A 260 -10.29 -6.11 -8.59
CA THR A 260 -11.14 -6.11 -9.79
C THR A 260 -12.09 -7.29 -9.71
N THR A 261 -13.37 -7.07 -10.01
CA THR A 261 -14.40 -8.11 -9.99
C THR A 261 -15.09 -8.25 -11.34
N ASN A 262 -15.60 -9.47 -11.59
CA ASN A 262 -16.50 -9.75 -12.71
C ASN A 262 -17.72 -10.52 -12.18
N PRO A 263 -18.93 -9.94 -12.19
CA PRO A 263 -19.28 -8.61 -12.69
C PRO A 263 -18.59 -7.46 -11.92
N SER A 264 -18.44 -6.30 -12.57
CA SER A 264 -17.76 -5.14 -11.98
C SER A 264 -18.52 -4.54 -10.79
N ASP A 265 -19.85 -4.61 -10.82
CA ASP A 265 -20.68 -4.29 -9.65
C ASP A 265 -20.96 -5.57 -8.86
N TYR A 266 -19.99 -5.97 -8.04
CA TYR A 266 -20.10 -7.17 -7.22
C TYR A 266 -21.13 -7.05 -6.08
N MET A 267 -21.61 -5.84 -5.79
CA MET A 267 -22.47 -5.59 -4.63
C MET A 267 -23.83 -6.26 -4.78
N GLU A 268 -24.31 -6.51 -6.01
CA GLU A 268 -25.53 -7.29 -6.28
C GLU A 268 -25.39 -8.77 -5.88
N ASN A 269 -24.16 -9.29 -5.88
CA ASN A 269 -23.84 -10.69 -5.61
C ASN A 269 -23.40 -10.98 -4.17
N VAL A 270 -23.33 -9.96 -3.30
CA VAL A 270 -22.98 -10.14 -1.88
C VAL A 270 -24.10 -10.87 -1.15
N GLU A 271 -23.88 -12.09 -0.68
CA GLU A 271 -24.89 -12.87 0.06
C GLU A 271 -24.76 -12.69 1.58
N ALA A 272 -23.56 -12.35 2.06
CA ALA A 272 -23.29 -12.10 3.48
C ALA A 272 -22.08 -11.17 3.65
N ILE A 273 -22.00 -10.50 4.79
CA ILE A 273 -20.81 -9.74 5.17
C ILE A 273 -20.37 -10.07 6.59
N ALA A 274 -19.06 -10.07 6.82
CA ALA A 274 -18.45 -10.01 8.15
C ALA A 274 -18.01 -8.57 8.42
N LEU A 275 -18.27 -8.06 9.62
CA LEU A 275 -17.80 -6.74 10.07
C LEU A 275 -17.04 -6.93 11.38
N VAL A 276 -15.75 -6.59 11.39
CA VAL A 276 -14.88 -6.80 12.54
C VAL A 276 -14.06 -5.55 12.81
N ASP A 277 -13.99 -5.15 14.07
CA ASP A 277 -12.99 -4.21 14.57
C ASP A 277 -11.80 -5.00 15.14
N PRO A 278 -10.65 -5.04 14.42
CA PRO A 278 -9.45 -5.74 14.86
C PRO A 278 -8.56 -4.92 15.81
N SER A 279 -9.01 -3.73 16.25
CA SER A 279 -8.17 -2.81 17.03
C SER A 279 -7.75 -3.38 18.39
N ASN A 280 -6.60 -2.94 18.90
CA ASN A 280 -6.06 -3.29 20.23
C ASN A 280 -5.84 -4.81 20.45
N GLY A 281 -5.54 -5.56 19.39
CA GLY A 281 -5.37 -7.01 19.47
C GLY A 281 -6.66 -7.78 19.73
N GLY A 282 -7.82 -7.11 19.58
CA GLY A 282 -9.15 -7.69 19.73
C GLY A 282 -9.74 -8.20 18.41
N TRP A 283 -10.81 -8.98 18.52
CA TRP A 283 -11.65 -9.41 17.42
C TRP A 283 -13.11 -9.11 17.78
N ARG A 284 -13.53 -7.86 17.62
CA ARG A 284 -14.90 -7.46 17.96
C ARG A 284 -15.79 -7.50 16.74
N VAL A 285 -16.72 -8.46 16.74
CA VAL A 285 -17.76 -8.58 15.71
C VAL A 285 -18.76 -7.42 15.84
N LEU A 286 -19.05 -6.78 14.72
CA LEU A 286 -20.01 -5.69 14.57
C LEU A 286 -21.22 -6.14 13.75
N GLY A 287 -22.32 -5.38 13.82
CA GLY A 287 -23.52 -5.62 13.02
C GLY A 287 -23.84 -4.48 12.05
N LEU A 288 -24.86 -4.67 11.22
CA LEU A 288 -25.33 -3.62 10.29
C LEU A 288 -25.72 -2.32 10.98
N ALA A 289 -26.19 -2.41 12.23
CA ALA A 289 -26.54 -1.24 13.03
C ALA A 289 -25.34 -0.30 13.29
N ASP A 290 -24.11 -0.80 13.22
CA ASP A 290 -22.89 -0.03 13.40
C ASP A 290 -22.52 0.80 12.14
N LEU A 291 -23.00 0.41 10.96
CA LEU A 291 -22.62 1.04 9.70
C LEU A 291 -23.17 2.47 9.56
N ALA A 292 -24.42 2.71 9.97
CA ALA A 292 -25.04 4.03 9.79
C ALA A 292 -24.37 5.11 10.67
N PRO A 293 -24.13 4.89 11.98
CA PRO A 293 -23.35 5.81 12.82
C PRO A 293 -21.93 6.02 12.30
N LEU A 294 -21.23 4.95 11.92
CA LEU A 294 -19.88 5.03 11.35
C LEU A 294 -19.86 5.88 10.08
N THR A 295 -20.75 5.59 9.13
CA THR A 295 -20.85 6.33 7.86
C THR A 295 -21.11 7.81 8.11
N LYS A 296 -21.97 8.16 9.07
CA LYS A 296 -22.22 9.55 9.44
C LYS A 296 -20.97 10.25 9.98
N ALA A 297 -20.21 9.57 10.86
CA ALA A 297 -18.98 10.11 11.44
C ALA A 297 -17.91 10.30 10.34
N VAL A 298 -17.69 9.29 9.50
CA VAL A 298 -16.76 9.32 8.35
C VAL A 298 -17.09 10.46 7.39
N LEU A 299 -18.35 10.64 7.00
CA LEU A 299 -18.75 11.74 6.12
C LEU A 299 -18.54 13.12 6.78
N SER A 300 -18.60 13.20 8.11
CA SER A 300 -18.27 14.44 8.83
C SER A 300 -16.77 14.71 8.81
N ALA A 301 -15.96 13.71 9.16
CA ALA A 301 -14.50 13.77 9.11
C ALA A 301 -14.00 14.15 7.70
N GLN A 302 -14.52 13.49 6.67
CA GLN A 302 -14.19 13.76 5.27
C GLN A 302 -14.47 15.21 4.86
N ARG A 303 -15.61 15.79 5.28
CA ARG A 303 -15.92 17.20 5.00
C ARG A 303 -14.96 18.16 5.70
N SER A 304 -14.61 17.89 6.95
CA SER A 304 -13.64 18.69 7.70
C SER A 304 -12.25 18.61 7.06
N LEU A 305 -11.82 17.39 6.71
CA LEU A 305 -10.55 17.14 6.05
C LEU A 305 -10.44 17.85 4.70
N TYR A 306 -11.50 17.75 3.87
CA TYR A 306 -11.54 18.45 2.59
C TYR A 306 -11.36 19.96 2.77
N ARG A 307 -12.05 20.59 3.74
CA ARG A 307 -11.90 22.02 4.01
C ARG A 307 -10.51 22.38 4.48
N MET A 308 -9.92 21.55 5.35
CA MET A 308 -8.55 21.73 5.83
C MET A 308 -7.56 21.70 4.66
N ILE A 309 -7.61 20.66 3.82
CA ILE A 309 -6.73 20.52 2.64
C ILE A 309 -6.98 21.66 1.64
N ALA A 310 -8.23 22.05 1.41
CA ALA A 310 -8.55 23.16 0.52
C ALA A 310 -7.97 24.51 1.00
N GLY A 311 -7.85 24.69 2.32
CA GLY A 311 -7.22 25.86 2.94
C GLY A 311 -5.69 25.85 2.90
N MET A 312 -5.06 24.71 2.63
CA MET A 312 -3.60 24.62 2.52
C MET A 312 -3.08 25.34 1.29
N THR A 313 -1.96 26.04 1.46
CA THR A 313 -1.10 26.49 0.38
C THR A 313 -0.57 25.31 -0.43
N ARG A 314 -0.11 25.58 -1.65
CA ARG A 314 0.47 24.54 -2.50
C ARG A 314 1.67 23.84 -1.84
N LYS A 315 2.52 24.59 -1.13
CA LYS A 315 3.66 24.04 -0.41
C LYS A 315 3.21 23.10 0.71
N GLU A 316 2.25 23.52 1.54
CA GLU A 316 1.72 22.67 2.62
C GLU A 316 1.12 21.37 2.08
N LYS A 317 0.44 21.40 0.92
CA LYS A 317 -0.05 20.19 0.27
C LYS A 317 1.07 19.25 -0.20
N ILE A 318 2.16 19.82 -0.71
CA ILE A 318 3.33 19.03 -1.13
C ILE A 318 4.01 18.41 0.08
N ASP A 319 4.27 19.18 1.13
CA ASP A 319 4.91 18.68 2.35
C ASP A 319 4.05 17.58 3.00
N ALA A 320 2.73 17.78 3.07
CA ALA A 320 1.80 16.80 3.64
C ALA A 320 1.71 15.51 2.82
N GLY A 321 1.57 15.61 1.48
CA GLY A 321 1.55 14.42 0.62
C GLY A 321 2.89 13.68 0.62
N ALA A 322 4.00 14.41 0.68
CA ALA A 322 5.33 13.82 0.79
C ALA A 322 5.49 13.05 2.11
N TYR A 323 4.96 13.59 3.21
CA TYR A 323 4.92 12.90 4.50
C TYR A 323 4.12 11.60 4.46
N VAL A 324 2.95 11.59 3.81
CA VAL A 324 2.17 10.34 3.67
C VAL A 324 2.99 9.25 2.97
N TYR A 325 3.63 9.56 1.83
CA TYR A 325 4.37 8.56 1.07
C TYR A 325 5.68 8.13 1.75
N PHE A 326 6.40 9.07 2.38
CA PHE A 326 7.63 8.77 3.11
C PHE A 326 7.37 7.93 4.37
N SER A 327 6.17 8.01 4.94
CA SER A 327 5.80 7.22 6.12
C SER A 327 5.31 5.81 5.79
N PHE A 328 5.34 5.34 4.54
CA PHE A 328 4.99 3.95 4.22
C PHE A 328 5.95 2.90 4.82
N LEU A 329 7.14 3.30 5.26
CA LEU A 329 8.03 2.43 6.03
C LEU A 329 7.67 2.38 7.53
N LEU A 330 6.83 3.30 8.03
CA LEU A 330 6.48 3.43 9.45
C LEU A 330 5.84 2.16 10.06
N PRO A 331 4.89 1.46 9.38
CA PRO A 331 4.35 0.21 9.91
C PRO A 331 5.43 -0.85 10.19
N PHE A 332 6.47 -0.92 9.37
CA PHE A 332 7.59 -1.85 9.56
C PHE A 332 8.42 -1.48 10.79
N ALA A 333 8.70 -0.18 10.96
CA ALA A 333 9.41 0.32 12.13
C ALA A 333 8.63 0.13 13.43
N ARG A 334 7.29 0.25 13.37
CA ARG A 334 6.38 -0.03 14.49
C ARG A 334 6.43 -1.47 14.95
N ILE A 335 6.31 -2.41 14.00
CA ILE A 335 6.38 -3.83 14.28
C ILE A 335 7.75 -4.21 14.88
N ALA A 336 8.83 -3.63 14.35
CA ALA A 336 10.17 -3.82 14.89
C ALA A 336 10.46 -3.07 16.21
N GLY A 337 9.56 -2.17 16.65
CA GLY A 337 9.70 -1.41 17.89
C GLY A 337 10.69 -0.24 17.86
N VAL A 338 11.11 0.22 16.66
CA VAL A 338 12.15 1.26 16.48
C VAL A 338 11.61 2.58 15.90
N GLU A 339 10.29 2.76 15.82
CA GLU A 339 9.68 3.95 15.20
C GLU A 339 10.19 5.29 15.80
N GLN A 340 10.54 5.31 17.09
CA GLN A 340 11.02 6.51 17.79
C GLN A 340 12.51 6.78 17.58
N GLU A 341 13.25 5.81 17.04
CA GLU A 341 14.68 5.94 16.72
C GLU A 341 14.90 6.58 15.35
N LEU A 342 13.85 6.60 14.52
CA LEU A 342 13.91 7.06 13.14
C LEU A 342 13.38 8.50 13.03
N ASP A 343 14.03 9.29 12.18
CA ASP A 343 13.58 10.64 11.84
C ASP A 343 12.54 10.56 10.71
N TRP A 344 11.30 10.94 11.02
CA TRP A 344 10.18 11.00 10.07
C TRP A 344 9.92 12.39 9.49
N SER A 345 10.75 13.38 9.82
CA SER A 345 10.62 14.74 9.27
C SER A 345 10.83 14.73 7.75
N VAL A 346 10.01 15.48 7.02
CA VAL A 346 10.04 15.56 5.55
C VAL A 346 9.32 16.83 5.10
N PRO A 347 9.82 17.55 4.07
CA PRO A 347 11.08 17.34 3.36
C PRO A 347 12.32 17.68 4.21
N ARG A 348 13.41 16.93 4.01
CA ARG A 348 14.72 17.10 4.65
C ARG A 348 15.84 16.90 3.64
N ASP A 349 15.93 15.69 3.07
CA ASP A 349 17.01 15.30 2.18
C ASP A 349 16.66 15.52 0.71
N SER A 350 15.50 16.08 0.36
CA SER A 350 15.15 16.51 -1.00
C SER A 350 15.17 18.02 -1.20
N LEU A 351 15.62 18.79 -0.21
CA LEU A 351 15.53 20.26 -0.21
C LEU A 351 16.36 20.92 -1.33
N ASP A 352 17.47 20.29 -1.74
CA ASP A 352 18.29 20.69 -2.89
C ASP A 352 17.54 20.66 -4.22
N LEU A 353 16.51 19.81 -4.34
CA LEU A 353 15.69 19.65 -5.54
C LEU A 353 14.27 20.19 -5.37
N TYR A 354 13.88 20.61 -4.17
CA TYR A 354 12.48 20.88 -3.83
C TYR A 354 11.81 21.89 -4.79
N GLU A 355 12.47 23.01 -5.10
CA GLU A 355 11.92 24.00 -6.02
C GLU A 355 11.66 23.40 -7.41
N LEU A 356 12.62 22.65 -7.95
CA LEU A 356 12.48 21.95 -9.23
C LEU A 356 11.31 20.96 -9.21
N LEU A 357 11.28 20.08 -8.21
CA LEU A 357 10.25 19.05 -8.07
C LEU A 357 8.87 19.67 -7.91
N SER A 358 8.78 20.76 -7.13
CA SER A 358 7.54 21.46 -6.90
C SER A 358 6.97 22.05 -8.19
N MET A 359 7.76 22.35 -9.22
CA MET A 359 7.27 22.92 -10.48
C MET A 359 6.70 21.86 -11.45
N ILE A 360 6.90 20.57 -11.18
CA ILE A 360 6.42 19.48 -12.05
C ILE A 360 4.94 19.25 -11.76
N GLU A 361 4.06 19.56 -12.71
CA GLU A 361 2.61 19.38 -12.55
C GLU A 361 2.15 17.96 -12.90
N GLU A 362 2.71 17.40 -13.97
CA GLU A 362 2.35 16.08 -14.48
C GLU A 362 3.61 15.26 -14.76
N THR A 363 3.50 13.94 -14.59
CA THR A 363 4.53 13.02 -15.09
C THR A 363 4.39 12.95 -16.61
N PRO A 364 5.47 13.09 -17.40
CA PRO A 364 5.37 12.99 -18.85
C PRO A 364 4.70 11.68 -19.26
N THR A 365 3.69 11.75 -20.12
CA THR A 365 3.12 10.57 -20.78
C THR A 365 4.14 10.06 -21.80
N VAL A 366 4.88 9.02 -21.42
CA VAL A 366 5.75 8.29 -22.33
C VAL A 366 4.92 7.16 -22.94
N GLU A 367 4.79 7.12 -24.27
CA GLU A 367 4.21 5.94 -24.93
C GLU A 367 5.02 4.70 -24.54
N PRO A 368 4.37 3.60 -24.11
CA PRO A 368 5.09 2.41 -23.72
C PRO A 368 5.90 1.87 -24.90
N ASP A 369 7.23 1.98 -24.83
CA ASP A 369 8.14 1.32 -25.76
C ASP A 369 8.54 -0.03 -25.15
N PRO A 370 8.12 -1.17 -25.73
CA PRO A 370 8.48 -2.49 -25.22
C PRO A 370 9.97 -2.82 -25.34
N THR A 371 10.74 -2.00 -26.06
CA THR A 371 12.20 -2.14 -26.22
C THR A 371 13.00 -1.39 -25.15
N VAL A 372 12.34 -0.52 -24.37
CA VAL A 372 12.95 0.26 -23.30
C VAL A 372 12.50 -0.29 -21.96
N ALA A 373 13.46 -0.61 -21.10
CA ALA A 373 13.16 -1.03 -19.73
C ALA A 373 12.43 0.09 -18.98
N TYR A 374 11.33 -0.25 -18.29
CA TYR A 374 10.51 0.73 -17.57
C TYR A 374 11.32 1.47 -16.49
N TYR A 375 12.11 0.74 -15.71
CA TYR A 375 13.16 1.33 -14.88
C TYR A 375 14.50 1.21 -15.58
N ALA A 376 15.30 2.28 -15.51
CA ALA A 376 16.66 2.25 -16.04
C ALA A 376 17.47 1.13 -15.35
N PRO A 377 18.34 0.42 -16.09
CA PRO A 377 19.28 -0.53 -15.50
C PRO A 377 20.11 0.12 -14.39
N LEU A 378 20.75 -0.70 -13.57
CA LEU A 378 21.69 -0.24 -12.56
C LEU A 378 22.72 0.71 -13.20
N ALA A 379 22.94 1.88 -12.56
CA ALA A 379 23.73 2.99 -13.10
C ALA A 379 25.19 2.63 -13.41
#